data_AF-A0A7Z1MY96-F1
#
_entry.id   AF-A0A7Z1MY96-F1
#
_cell.length_a   1.000
_cell.length_b   1.000
_cell.length_c   1.000
_cell.angle_alpha   90.00
_cell.angle_beta   90.00
_cell.angle_gamma   90.00
#
_symmetry.space_group_name_H-M   'P 1'
#
loop_
_entity.id
_entity.type
_entity.pdbx_description
1 polymer ?
#
loop_
_entity_poly.entity_id
_entity_poly.type
_entity_poly.pdbx_seq_one_letter_code
_entity_poly.pdbx_strand_id
1 'polypeptide(L)'
;KIVVSKVEEIEALVKTMIEIDTYPSFITVDGGEGGTGATFQELEDGVGLPLFTALPIVSSMLEKYGIRNKVKIFASGKLVTPDKIAIALGLGADLVNIARGMMISVGCIMSQQCHLNTCPVGVATTDPKKEKGLIVDEKQYRVTNYVTSLHEGLFNIAAAVGVHSPTEITS
;
A
#
# COMPACT_ATOMS: atom_id res chain seq x y z
N LYS A 1 2.84 -11.37 -2.14
CA LYS A 1 2.01 -10.49 -1.29
C LYS A 1 1.61 -11.28 -0.05
N ILE A 2 1.66 -10.67 1.12
CA ILE A 2 1.33 -11.28 2.42
C ILE A 2 0.53 -10.29 3.27
N VAL A 3 -0.28 -10.83 4.20
CA VAL A 3 -0.89 -10.09 5.31
C VAL A 3 -0.41 -10.78 6.57
N VAL A 4 0.22 -10.05 7.48
CA VAL A 4 0.79 -10.65 8.69
C VAL A 4 -0.34 -10.92 9.67
N SER A 5 -0.44 -12.17 10.14
CA SER A 5 -1.36 -12.59 11.21
C SER A 5 -0.60 -13.20 12.38
N LYS A 6 0.38 -14.07 12.10
CA LYS A 6 1.24 -14.72 13.09
C LYS A 6 2.71 -14.47 12.74
N VAL A 7 3.51 -14.13 13.73
CA VAL A 7 4.94 -13.79 13.51
C VAL A 7 5.73 -15.05 13.14
N GLU A 8 5.33 -16.19 13.67
CA GLU A 8 5.97 -17.49 13.44
C GLU A 8 5.89 -17.91 11.97
N GLU A 9 4.82 -17.53 11.26
CA GLU A 9 4.67 -17.82 9.83
C GLU A 9 5.64 -16.99 8.98
N ILE A 10 5.96 -15.76 9.41
CA ILE A 10 6.97 -14.92 8.75
C ILE A 10 8.37 -15.50 8.98
N GLU A 11 8.66 -15.95 10.20
CA GLU A 11 9.93 -16.61 10.49
C GLU A 11 10.09 -17.92 9.71
N ALA A 12 9.03 -18.74 9.62
CA ALA A 12 9.03 -19.95 8.82
C ALA A 12 9.28 -19.64 7.33
N LEU A 13 8.60 -18.63 6.78
CA LEU A 13 8.81 -18.17 5.40
C LEU A 13 10.28 -17.78 5.15
N VAL A 14 10.87 -17.00 6.05
CA VAL A 14 12.28 -16.56 5.94
C VAL A 14 13.25 -17.73 6.04
N LYS A 15 13.02 -18.69 6.94
CA LYS A 15 13.83 -19.91 7.04
C LYS A 15 13.75 -20.72 5.76
N THR A 16 12.55 -20.92 5.21
CA THR A 16 12.39 -21.63 3.94
C THR A 16 13.14 -20.95 2.80
N MET A 17 13.11 -19.62 2.69
CA MET A 17 13.90 -18.88 1.68
C MET A 17 15.39 -19.15 1.78
N ILE A 18 15.92 -19.25 3.00
CA ILE A 18 17.33 -19.56 3.26
C ILE A 18 17.64 -21.01 2.92
N GLU A 19 16.80 -21.96 3.36
CA GLU A 19 16.99 -23.39 3.14
C GLU A 19 17.06 -23.74 1.64
N ILE A 20 16.25 -23.09 0.81
CA ILE A 20 16.21 -23.31 -0.64
C ILE A 20 17.09 -22.34 -1.44
N ASP A 21 17.81 -21.43 -0.76
CA ASP A 21 18.61 -20.34 -1.34
C ASP A 21 17.91 -19.59 -2.49
N THR A 22 16.61 -19.34 -2.34
CA THR A 22 15.79 -18.66 -3.36
C THR A 22 15.01 -17.53 -2.71
N TYR A 23 15.17 -16.33 -3.26
CA TYR A 23 14.61 -15.11 -2.71
C TYR A 23 13.75 -14.41 -3.75
N PRO A 24 12.50 -14.01 -3.43
CA PRO A 24 11.73 -13.18 -4.32
C PRO A 24 12.37 -11.80 -4.43
N SER A 25 12.30 -11.17 -5.60
CA SER A 25 12.82 -9.81 -5.78
C SER A 25 12.13 -8.80 -4.85
N PHE A 26 10.85 -9.05 -4.50
CA PHE A 26 10.13 -8.28 -3.53
C PHE A 26 9.02 -9.06 -2.82
N ILE A 27 8.62 -8.58 -1.65
CA ILE A 27 7.43 -9.01 -0.92
C ILE A 27 6.57 -7.78 -0.65
N THR A 28 5.30 -7.84 -1.03
CA THR A 28 4.31 -6.83 -0.62
C THR A 28 3.68 -7.21 0.71
N VAL A 29 3.79 -6.33 1.70
CA VAL A 29 3.12 -6.39 3.00
C VAL A 29 1.87 -5.52 2.93
N ASP A 30 0.70 -6.17 2.98
CA ASP A 30 -0.59 -5.51 3.01
C ASP A 30 -1.08 -5.45 4.48
N GLY A 31 -1.43 -4.26 4.96
CA GLY A 31 -2.14 -4.10 6.22
C GLY A 31 -3.60 -4.53 6.13
N GLY A 32 -4.18 -4.95 7.25
CA GLY A 32 -5.60 -5.31 7.36
C GLY A 32 -6.56 -4.18 6.93
N GLU A 33 -6.09 -2.93 6.95
CA GLU A 33 -6.85 -1.76 6.51
C GLU A 33 -6.98 -1.60 4.98
N GLY A 34 -6.63 -2.61 4.19
CA GLY A 34 -6.81 -2.63 2.73
C GLY A 34 -8.26 -2.35 2.30
N GLY A 35 -8.44 -1.83 1.08
CA GLY A 35 -9.78 -1.69 0.50
C GLY A 35 -10.16 -2.89 -0.34
N THR A 36 -11.45 -3.18 -0.45
CA THR A 36 -12.00 -4.21 -1.32
C THR A 36 -13.25 -3.71 -2.05
N GLY A 37 -13.52 -4.27 -3.23
CA GLY A 37 -14.75 -4.02 -3.97
C GLY A 37 -15.92 -4.87 -3.48
N ALA A 38 -15.63 -6.06 -2.93
CA ALA A 38 -16.61 -7.03 -2.46
C ALA A 38 -15.96 -7.93 -1.40
N THR A 39 -16.47 -7.92 -0.18
CA THR A 39 -16.07 -8.84 0.90
C THR A 39 -17.21 -8.96 1.93
N PHE A 40 -17.08 -9.92 2.84
CA PHE A 40 -17.88 -9.97 4.06
C PHE A 40 -17.33 -8.97 5.09
N GLN A 41 -18.22 -8.25 5.77
CA GLN A 41 -17.86 -7.17 6.69
C GLN A 41 -16.92 -7.65 7.80
N GLU A 42 -17.16 -8.86 8.32
CA GLU A 42 -16.34 -9.45 9.39
C GLU A 42 -14.90 -9.69 8.93
N LEU A 43 -14.69 -9.97 7.64
CA LEU A 43 -13.36 -10.11 7.06
C LEU A 43 -12.72 -8.75 6.77
N GLU A 44 -13.49 -7.74 6.39
CA GLU A 44 -12.95 -6.38 6.19
C GLU A 44 -12.45 -5.77 7.49
N ASP A 45 -13.21 -5.95 8.57
CA ASP A 45 -12.96 -5.28 9.84
C ASP A 45 -12.09 -6.11 10.80
N GLY A 46 -12.07 -7.44 10.62
CA GLY A 46 -11.60 -8.37 11.64
C GLY A 46 -10.29 -9.10 11.36
N VAL A 47 -9.70 -9.00 10.18
CA VAL A 47 -8.53 -9.83 9.80
C VAL A 47 -7.30 -9.01 9.39
N GLY A 48 -6.12 -9.53 9.76
CA GLY A 48 -4.83 -8.96 9.42
C GLY A 48 -4.35 -7.90 10.41
N LEU A 49 -3.04 -7.86 10.63
CA LEU A 49 -2.42 -6.80 11.42
C LEU A 49 -2.45 -5.46 10.66
N PRO A 50 -2.58 -4.34 11.38
CA PRO A 50 -2.39 -3.02 10.79
C PRO A 50 -1.00 -2.90 10.13
N LEU A 51 -0.91 -2.18 9.02
CA LEU A 51 0.34 -2.09 8.23
C LEU A 51 1.54 -1.67 9.08
N PHE A 52 1.39 -0.60 9.88
CA PHE A 52 2.49 -0.05 10.68
C PHE A 52 2.94 -0.97 11.82
N THR A 53 2.14 -1.98 12.17
CA THR A 53 2.55 -3.06 13.08
C THR A 53 3.22 -4.20 12.31
N ALA A 54 2.65 -4.58 11.17
CA ALA A 54 3.10 -5.70 10.35
C ALA A 54 4.47 -5.45 9.68
N LEU A 55 4.69 -4.23 9.19
CA LEU A 55 5.85 -3.85 8.40
C LEU A 55 7.19 -4.00 9.16
N PRO A 56 7.37 -3.44 10.37
CA PRO A 56 8.62 -3.61 11.11
C PRO A 56 8.88 -5.07 11.51
N ILE A 57 7.83 -5.88 11.73
CA ILE A 57 7.98 -7.32 11.99
C ILE A 57 8.65 -8.01 10.80
N VAL A 58 8.19 -7.74 9.58
CA VAL A 58 8.75 -8.34 8.37
C VAL A 58 10.18 -7.83 8.12
N SER A 59 10.44 -6.52 8.21
CA SER A 59 11.78 -5.97 8.00
C SER A 59 12.78 -6.54 9.00
N SER A 60 12.43 -6.48 10.30
CA SER A 60 13.29 -6.99 11.37
C SER A 60 13.54 -8.50 11.25
N MET A 61 12.58 -9.27 10.74
CA MET A 61 12.79 -10.70 10.50
C MET A 61 13.80 -10.93 9.37
N LEU A 62 13.70 -10.20 8.26
CA LEU A 62 14.68 -10.30 7.18
C LEU A 62 16.08 -9.86 7.63
N GLU A 63 16.16 -8.83 8.48
CA GLU A 63 17.41 -8.34 9.08
C GLU A 63 18.03 -9.36 10.03
N LYS A 64 17.23 -9.92 10.95
CA LYS A 64 17.63 -10.95 11.92
C LYS A 64 18.30 -12.15 11.23
N TYR A 65 17.80 -12.52 10.05
CA TYR A 65 18.30 -13.64 9.26
C TYR A 65 19.32 -13.25 8.19
N GLY A 66 19.75 -11.98 8.14
CA GLY A 66 20.80 -11.50 7.25
C GLY A 66 20.41 -11.44 5.77
N ILE A 67 19.11 -11.47 5.44
CA ILE A 67 18.60 -11.49 4.05
C ILE A 67 17.84 -10.22 3.65
N ARG A 68 17.82 -9.18 4.50
CA ARG A 68 17.15 -7.90 4.20
C ARG A 68 17.56 -7.27 2.88
N ASN A 69 18.84 -7.42 2.51
CA ASN A 69 19.39 -6.88 1.27
C ASN A 69 19.02 -7.71 0.02
N LYS A 70 18.49 -8.93 0.21
CA LYS A 70 18.11 -9.84 -0.90
C LYS A 70 16.66 -9.63 -1.36
N VAL A 71 15.82 -8.99 -0.56
CA VAL A 71 14.37 -8.87 -0.80
C VAL A 71 13.91 -7.43 -0.58
N LYS A 72 13.23 -6.84 -1.57
CA LYS A 72 12.59 -5.53 -1.42
C LYS A 72 11.24 -5.64 -0.73
N ILE A 73 10.91 -4.70 0.15
CA ILE A 73 9.62 -4.67 0.86
C ILE A 73 8.73 -3.59 0.24
N PHE A 74 7.55 -3.98 -0.23
CA PHE A 74 6.52 -3.05 -0.72
C PHE A 74 5.44 -2.95 0.35
N ALA A 75 5.06 -1.75 0.75
CA ALA A 75 4.00 -1.54 1.75
C ALA A 75 2.69 -1.09 1.11
N SER A 76 1.56 -1.61 1.58
CA SER A 76 0.22 -1.23 1.14
C SER A 76 -0.75 -1.23 2.32
N GLY A 77 -1.51 -0.16 2.52
CA GLY A 77 -2.42 -0.04 3.66
C GLY A 77 -2.76 1.41 3.96
N LYS A 78 -3.81 1.94 3.31
CA LYS A 78 -4.27 3.34 3.46
C LYS A 78 -3.15 4.41 3.44
N LEU A 79 -2.08 4.18 2.68
CA LEU A 79 -0.95 5.09 2.46
C LEU A 79 -1.33 6.21 1.47
N VAL A 80 -2.28 7.06 1.87
CA VAL A 80 -2.89 8.07 0.98
C VAL A 80 -2.17 9.43 1.05
N THR A 81 -1.39 9.67 2.08
CA THR A 81 -0.77 10.97 2.36
C THR A 81 0.75 10.84 2.50
N PRO A 82 1.53 11.92 2.24
CA PRO A 82 2.98 11.88 2.30
C PRO A 82 3.54 11.42 3.65
N ASP A 83 2.95 11.86 4.75
CA ASP A 83 3.34 11.50 6.13
C ASP A 83 3.24 9.99 6.37
N LYS A 84 2.16 9.36 5.94
CA LYS A 84 1.97 7.91 6.08
C LYS A 84 2.96 7.12 5.25
N ILE A 85 3.26 7.60 4.04
CA ILE A 85 4.26 6.97 3.18
C ILE A 85 5.65 7.09 3.82
N ALA A 86 6.02 8.29 4.30
CA ALA A 86 7.29 8.49 4.99
C ALA A 86 7.43 7.60 6.23
N ILE A 87 6.36 7.44 7.02
CA ILE A 87 6.33 6.48 8.15
C ILE A 87 6.56 5.05 7.64
N ALA A 88 5.88 4.61 6.58
CA ALA A 88 6.08 3.28 6.02
C ALA A 88 7.54 3.07 5.56
N LEU A 89 8.14 4.06 4.89
CA LEU A 89 9.55 4.01 4.48
C LEU A 89 10.45 3.87 5.72
N GLY A 90 10.26 4.71 6.74
CA GLY A 90 11.04 4.64 7.98
C GLY A 90 10.91 3.30 8.73
N LEU A 91 9.75 2.64 8.63
CA LEU A 91 9.48 1.33 9.23
C LEU A 91 10.04 0.15 8.41
N GLY A 92 10.76 0.41 7.32
CA GLY A 92 11.49 -0.60 6.55
C GLY A 92 10.89 -0.95 5.19
N ALA A 93 9.90 -0.21 4.68
CA ALA A 93 9.47 -0.36 3.29
C ALA A 93 10.50 0.24 2.32
N ASP A 94 10.79 -0.46 1.22
CA ASP A 94 11.56 0.09 0.09
C ASP A 94 10.66 0.86 -0.89
N LEU A 95 9.40 0.42 -1.05
CA LEU A 95 8.42 1.02 -1.95
C LEU A 95 7.01 1.00 -1.33
N VAL A 96 6.10 1.81 -1.87
CA VAL A 96 4.69 1.85 -1.44
C VAL A 96 3.74 1.64 -2.62
N ASN A 97 2.64 0.95 -2.35
CA ASN A 97 1.52 0.78 -3.27
C ASN A 97 0.32 1.60 -2.79
N ILE A 98 -0.29 2.36 -3.71
CA ILE A 98 -1.40 3.26 -3.39
C ILE A 98 -2.58 2.99 -4.31
N ALA A 99 -3.59 2.29 -3.81
CA ALA A 99 -4.84 2.10 -4.53
C ALA A 99 -5.91 3.14 -4.13
N ARG A 100 -6.13 3.34 -2.82
CA ARG A 100 -7.22 4.19 -2.32
C ARG A 100 -7.08 5.65 -2.73
N GLY A 101 -5.87 6.22 -2.60
CA GLY A 101 -5.61 7.59 -3.04
C GLY A 101 -5.86 7.79 -4.53
N MET A 102 -5.42 6.83 -5.35
CA MET A 102 -5.68 6.83 -6.80
C MET A 102 -7.18 6.76 -7.11
N MET A 103 -7.92 5.86 -6.45
CA MET A 103 -9.37 5.74 -6.62
C MET A 103 -10.10 7.04 -6.26
N ILE A 104 -9.71 7.73 -5.19
CA ILE A 104 -10.30 9.03 -4.82
C ILE A 104 -9.93 10.09 -5.86
N SER A 105 -8.67 10.12 -6.31
CA SER A 105 -8.20 11.10 -7.29
C SER A 105 -8.95 10.99 -8.63
N VAL A 106 -9.25 9.76 -9.09
CA VAL A 106 -10.07 9.48 -10.28
C VAL A 106 -11.58 9.64 -10.01
N GLY A 107 -11.99 9.99 -8.79
CA GLY A 107 -13.34 10.45 -8.48
C GLY A 107 -14.19 9.52 -7.65
N CYS A 108 -13.64 8.48 -7.02
CA CYS A 108 -14.37 7.72 -6.01
C CYS A 108 -14.83 8.63 -4.87
N ILE A 109 -16.13 8.60 -4.58
CA ILE A 109 -16.77 9.37 -3.50
C ILE A 109 -17.07 8.51 -2.27
N MET A 110 -16.46 7.33 -2.16
CA MET A 110 -16.67 6.38 -1.05
C MET A 110 -18.13 5.97 -0.86
N SER A 111 -18.86 5.70 -1.95
CA SER A 111 -20.26 5.28 -1.87
C SER A 111 -20.46 3.88 -1.28
N GLN A 112 -19.41 3.06 -1.19
CA GLN A 112 -19.42 1.67 -0.69
C GLN A 112 -20.36 0.72 -1.46
N GLN A 113 -20.71 1.07 -2.70
CA GLN A 113 -21.57 0.28 -3.59
C GLN A 113 -20.78 -0.47 -4.68
N CYS A 114 -19.49 -0.69 -4.46
CA CYS A 114 -18.59 -1.26 -5.46
C CYS A 114 -19.07 -2.66 -5.94
N HIS A 115 -19.56 -3.49 -5.02
CA HIS A 115 -20.05 -4.84 -5.30
C HIS A 115 -21.42 -4.88 -6.01
N LEU A 116 -22.19 -3.79 -6.00
CA LEU A 116 -23.54 -3.74 -6.55
C LEU A 116 -23.58 -3.43 -8.05
N ASN A 117 -22.42 -3.14 -8.66
CA ASN A 117 -22.34 -2.60 -10.03
C ASN A 117 -23.14 -1.28 -10.20
N THR A 118 -23.26 -0.49 -9.12
CA THR A 118 -24.04 0.76 -9.09
C THR A 118 -23.22 1.99 -8.74
N CYS A 119 -21.91 1.96 -8.96
CA CYS A 119 -21.05 3.11 -8.69
C CYS A 119 -21.59 4.41 -9.34
N PRO A 120 -21.94 5.44 -8.56
CA PRO A 120 -22.59 6.65 -9.07
C PRO A 120 -21.65 7.54 -9.91
N VAL A 121 -20.34 7.29 -9.84
CA VAL A 121 -19.29 8.10 -10.44
C VAL A 121 -18.47 7.34 -11.51
N GLY A 122 -18.95 6.14 -11.89
CA GLY A 122 -18.37 5.35 -12.98
C GLY A 122 -17.03 4.68 -12.68
N VAL A 123 -16.56 4.67 -11.44
CA VAL A 123 -15.23 4.12 -11.08
C VAL A 123 -15.24 2.60 -10.93
N ALA A 124 -16.23 2.05 -10.22
CA ALA A 124 -16.34 0.62 -9.91
C ALA A 124 -17.66 0.05 -10.45
N THR A 125 -17.79 0.04 -11.78
CA THR A 125 -18.97 -0.47 -12.48
C THR A 125 -18.60 -0.92 -13.89
N THR A 126 -19.33 -1.88 -14.41
CA THR A 126 -19.30 -2.33 -15.81
C THR A 126 -20.59 -1.97 -16.56
N ASP A 127 -21.48 -1.15 -15.96
CA ASP A 127 -22.68 -0.64 -16.60
C ASP A 127 -22.29 0.50 -17.56
N PRO A 128 -22.49 0.34 -18.90
CA PRO A 128 -22.07 1.35 -19.88
C PRO A 128 -22.73 2.72 -19.70
N LYS A 129 -23.88 2.81 -19.01
CA LYS A 129 -24.51 4.10 -18.70
C LYS A 129 -23.81 4.80 -17.55
N LYS A 130 -23.33 4.07 -16.56
CA LYS A 130 -22.67 4.61 -15.36
C LYS A 130 -21.19 4.89 -15.57
N GLU A 131 -20.52 4.08 -16.40
CA GLU A 131 -19.14 4.33 -16.83
C GLU A 131 -18.97 5.72 -17.44
N LYS A 132 -20.02 6.30 -18.05
CA LYS A 132 -20.01 7.68 -18.56
C LYS A 132 -19.77 8.74 -17.48
N GLY A 133 -19.98 8.42 -16.20
CA GLY A 133 -19.59 9.27 -15.07
C GLY A 133 -18.07 9.37 -14.87
N LEU A 134 -17.28 8.50 -15.50
CA LEU A 134 -15.83 8.53 -15.53
C LEU A 134 -15.33 9.44 -16.68
N ILE A 135 -15.38 10.75 -16.46
CA ILE A 135 -14.90 11.75 -17.43
C ILE A 135 -13.36 11.80 -17.39
N VAL A 136 -12.70 11.04 -18.26
CA VAL A 136 -11.22 10.92 -18.28
C VAL A 136 -10.53 12.26 -18.51
N ASP A 137 -11.06 13.08 -19.43
CA ASP A 137 -10.45 14.36 -19.80
C ASP A 137 -10.32 15.33 -18.63
N GLU A 138 -11.24 15.29 -17.68
CA GLU A 138 -11.19 16.06 -16.43
C GLU A 138 -10.33 15.34 -15.37
N LYS A 139 -10.56 14.04 -15.20
CA LYS A 139 -10.03 13.27 -14.07
C LYS A 139 -8.53 12.98 -14.18
N GLN A 140 -7.96 12.97 -15.39
CA GLN A 140 -6.52 12.85 -15.59
C GLN A 140 -5.74 13.94 -14.84
N TYR A 141 -6.23 15.19 -14.85
CA TYR A 141 -5.57 16.30 -14.16
C TYR A 141 -5.63 16.14 -12.64
N ARG A 142 -6.72 15.57 -12.12
CA ARG A 142 -6.86 15.27 -10.69
C ARG A 142 -5.87 14.20 -10.24
N VAL A 143 -5.69 13.15 -11.04
CA VAL A 143 -4.69 12.10 -10.79
C VAL A 143 -3.29 12.69 -10.83
N THR A 144 -2.96 13.46 -11.88
CA THR A 144 -1.66 14.13 -12.01
C THR A 144 -1.37 15.05 -10.82
N ASN A 145 -2.33 15.88 -10.42
CA ASN A 145 -2.17 16.78 -9.28
C ASN A 145 -1.97 16.00 -7.98
N TYR A 146 -2.74 14.93 -7.75
CA TYR A 146 -2.57 14.07 -6.58
C TYR A 146 -1.15 13.48 -6.52
N VAL A 147 -0.65 12.89 -7.60
CA VAL A 147 0.69 12.30 -7.64
C VAL A 147 1.77 13.36 -7.46
N THR A 148 1.62 14.52 -8.09
CA THR A 148 2.58 15.65 -7.99
C THR A 148 2.65 16.17 -6.56
N SER A 149 1.51 16.46 -5.93
CA SER A 149 1.45 16.91 -4.54
C SER A 149 1.94 15.86 -3.55
N LEU A 150 1.69 14.58 -3.83
CA LEU A 150 2.19 13.48 -3.01
C LEU A 150 3.72 13.42 -3.06
N HIS A 151 4.31 13.57 -4.25
CA HIS A 151 5.74 13.61 -4.46
C HIS A 151 6.39 14.81 -3.77
N GLU A 152 5.88 16.02 -3.97
CA GLU A 152 6.36 17.23 -3.31
C GLU A 152 6.29 17.11 -1.78
N GLY A 153 5.16 16.62 -1.25
CA GLY A 153 4.98 16.41 0.18
C GLY A 153 5.99 15.42 0.76
N LEU A 154 6.37 14.38 0.02
CA LEU A 154 7.39 13.43 0.45
C LEU A 154 8.78 14.08 0.51
N PHE A 155 9.14 14.88 -0.49
CA PHE A 155 10.41 15.62 -0.47
C PHE A 155 10.46 16.66 0.65
N ASN A 156 9.33 17.29 0.98
CA ASN A 156 9.25 18.18 2.15
C ASN A 156 9.55 17.44 3.46
N ILE A 157 9.03 16.22 3.61
CA ILE A 157 9.31 15.39 4.80
C ILE A 157 10.77 14.92 4.80
N ALA A 158 11.29 14.47 3.66
CA ALA A 158 12.71 14.08 3.51
C ALA A 158 13.64 15.22 3.95
N ALA A 159 13.39 16.44 3.47
CA ALA A 159 14.14 17.62 3.88
C ALA A 159 14.00 17.91 5.38
N ALA A 160 12.81 17.74 5.95
CA ALA A 160 12.56 17.98 7.37
C ALA A 160 13.29 16.98 8.29
N VAL A 161 13.49 15.74 7.85
CA VAL A 161 14.25 14.71 8.60
C VAL A 161 15.74 14.68 8.23
N GLY A 162 16.18 15.55 7.31
CA GLY A 162 17.60 15.76 6.99
C GLY A 162 18.19 14.81 5.94
N VAL A 163 17.36 14.21 5.08
CA VAL A 163 17.80 13.33 3.98
C VAL A 163 17.53 13.95 2.61
N HIS A 164 18.27 13.53 1.58
CA HIS A 164 18.18 14.13 0.24
C HIS A 164 17.02 13.56 -0.59
N SER A 165 16.62 12.33 -0.29
CA SER A 165 15.55 11.62 -0.99
C SER A 165 14.62 10.90 0.01
N PRO A 166 13.30 10.82 -0.24
CA PRO A 166 12.41 10.00 0.58
C PRO A 166 12.85 8.54 0.72
N THR A 167 13.55 8.00 -0.27
CA THR A 167 14.08 6.62 -0.23
C THR A 167 15.20 6.43 0.80
N GLU A 168 15.78 7.51 1.32
CA GLU A 168 16.82 7.49 2.36
C GLU A 168 16.22 7.59 3.77
N ILE A 169 14.89 7.70 3.90
CA ILE A 169 14.19 7.68 5.20
C ILE A 169 14.26 6.27 5.82
N THR A 170 14.47 5.23 5.00
CA THR A 170 14.53 3.84 5.45
C THR A 170 15.66 3.62 6.46
N SER A 171 15.35 2.88 7.53
CA SER A 171 16.31 2.46 8.57
C SER A 171 17.41 1.56 8.02
#